data_AF-A0A9X2M218-F1
#
_entry.id   AF-A0A9X2M218-F1
#
_cell.length_a   1.000
_cell.length_b   1.000
_cell.length_c   1.000
_cell.angle_alpha   90.00
_cell.angle_beta   90.00
_cell.angle_gamma   90.00
#
_symmetry.space_group_name_H-M   'P 1'
#
loop_
_entity.id
_entity.type
_entity.pdbx_description
1 polymer ?
#
loop_
_entity_poly.entity_id
_entity_poly.type
_entity_poly.pdbx_seq_one_letter_code
_entity_poly.pdbx_strand_id
1 'polypeptide(L)'
;MSGGQYKLVHAVLPVSHTDGKATHVTEFAKEGERPTTTPPTPVAYGPMFGGPPADTLWMRLSYHADTARNETEVRAATSTDGVRWTHTGVWTLPTVSRLRIGLVAQNTAGAVARFDYVRTYRG
;
A
#
# COMPACT_ATOMS: atom_id res chain seq x y z
N MET A 1 -9.68 -18.75 5.35
CA MET A 1 -9.40 -17.30 5.40
C MET A 1 -8.73 -16.94 4.09
N SER A 2 -9.38 -16.17 3.21
CA SER A 2 -8.73 -15.81 1.95
C SER A 2 -7.64 -14.76 2.21
N GLY A 3 -6.40 -15.08 1.87
CA GLY A 3 -5.22 -14.28 2.22
C GLY A 3 -4.99 -13.11 1.25
N GLY A 4 -5.55 -11.94 1.54
CA GLY A 4 -5.25 -10.69 0.82
C GLY A 4 -4.17 -9.86 1.52
N GLN A 5 -3.59 -8.89 0.81
CA GLN A 5 -2.56 -7.99 1.34
C GLN A 5 -2.86 -6.51 1.05
N TYR A 6 -2.28 -5.62 1.85
CA TYR A 6 -2.26 -4.18 1.61
C TYR A 6 -0.86 -3.74 1.23
N LYS A 7 -0.76 -2.79 0.32
CA LYS A 7 0.50 -2.15 -0.03
C LYS A 7 0.33 -0.65 -0.09
N LEU A 8 1.17 0.07 0.65
CA LEU A 8 1.39 1.50 0.48
C LEU A 8 2.76 1.66 -0.19
N VAL A 9 2.78 2.20 -1.39
CA VAL A 9 3.99 2.21 -2.24
C VAL A 9 4.16 3.54 -2.95
N HIS A 10 5.41 3.85 -3.28
CA HIS A 10 5.74 4.73 -4.39
C HIS A 10 5.83 3.85 -5.64
N ALA A 11 4.97 4.12 -6.61
CA ALA A 11 4.94 3.42 -7.88
C ALA A 11 5.26 4.37 -9.05
N VAL A 12 5.79 3.80 -10.13
CA VAL A 12 6.02 4.48 -11.41
C VAL A 12 5.14 3.80 -12.44
N LEU A 13 4.08 4.49 -12.88
CA LEU A 13 2.99 3.90 -13.67
C LEU A 13 2.73 4.73 -14.95
N PRO A 14 2.38 4.09 -16.08
CA PRO A 14 1.96 4.79 -17.30
C PRO A 14 0.49 5.23 -17.20
N VAL A 15 0.18 6.19 -16.32
CA VAL A 15 -1.19 6.70 -16.11
C VAL A 15 -1.59 7.78 -17.12
N SER A 16 -0.92 7.84 -18.28
CA SER A 16 -1.22 8.76 -19.37
C SER A 16 -1.38 7.99 -20.68
N HIS A 17 -2.14 8.54 -21.63
CA HIS A 17 -2.29 7.97 -22.97
C HIS A 17 -1.09 8.24 -23.88
N THR A 18 -0.04 8.89 -23.39
CA THR A 18 1.16 9.20 -24.16
C THR A 18 2.19 8.08 -23.99
N ASP A 19 2.61 7.50 -25.11
CA ASP A 19 3.59 6.42 -25.12
C ASP A 19 4.90 6.82 -24.44
N GLY A 20 5.46 5.89 -23.68
CA GLY A 20 6.72 6.07 -22.97
C GLY A 20 6.67 7.04 -21.77
N LYS A 21 5.53 7.68 -21.49
CA LYS A 21 5.37 8.52 -20.30
C LYS A 21 5.01 7.69 -19.08
N ALA A 22 5.78 7.89 -18.01
CA ALA A 22 5.52 7.32 -16.70
C ALA A 22 5.31 8.44 -15.68
N THR A 23 4.50 8.15 -14.67
CA THR A 23 4.18 9.07 -13.59
C THR A 23 4.51 8.43 -12.26
N HIS A 24 5.15 9.19 -11.39
CA HIS A 24 5.39 8.79 -10.02
C HIS A 24 4.10 9.03 -9.24
N VAL A 25 3.66 8.02 -8.49
CA VAL A 25 2.46 8.11 -7.66
C VAL A 25 2.71 7.46 -6.31
N THR A 26 1.96 7.88 -5.31
CA THR A 26 1.76 7.08 -4.10
C THR A 26 0.43 6.33 -4.21
N GLU A 27 0.48 5.04 -3.95
CA GLU A 27 -0.67 4.15 -4.08
C GLU A 27 -0.85 3.33 -2.81
N PHE A 28 -2.07 3.35 -2.26
CA PHE A 28 -2.51 2.46 -1.19
C PHE A 28 -3.53 1.47 -1.74
N ALA A 29 -3.10 0.22 -1.96
CA ALA A 29 -3.92 -0.78 -2.62
C ALA A 29 -4.24 -1.98 -1.73
N LYS A 30 -5.42 -2.56 -1.97
CA LYS A 30 -5.82 -3.88 -1.50
C LYS A 30 -5.71 -4.87 -2.66
N GLU A 31 -4.97 -5.94 -2.44
CA GLU A 31 -4.82 -7.04 -3.39
C GLU A 31 -5.47 -8.28 -2.80
N GLY A 32 -6.35 -8.93 -3.58
CA GLY A 32 -6.96 -10.20 -3.22
C GLY A 32 -5.95 -11.33 -3.09
N GLU A 33 -6.43 -12.50 -2.67
CA GLU A 33 -5.61 -13.70 -2.71
C GLU A 33 -5.27 -14.06 -4.16
N ARG A 34 -4.01 -14.41 -4.41
CA ARG A 34 -3.57 -14.81 -5.74
C ARG A 34 -4.15 -16.18 -6.09
N PRO A 35 -4.94 -16.32 -7.18
CA PRO A 35 -5.45 -17.62 -7.60
C PRO A 35 -4.30 -18.57 -7.95
N THR A 36 -4.42 -19.83 -7.54
CA THR A 36 -3.50 -20.91 -7.93
C THR A 36 -3.92 -21.60 -9.23
N THR A 37 -4.82 -20.97 -10.01
CA THR A 37 -5.34 -21.52 -11.26
C THR A 37 -4.29 -21.47 -12.37
N THR A 38 -4.41 -22.37 -13.34
CA THR A 38 -3.60 -22.38 -14.55
C THR A 38 -4.51 -22.25 -15.77
N PRO A 39 -4.38 -21.19 -16.60
CA PRO A 39 -3.44 -20.08 -16.44
C PRO A 39 -3.80 -19.19 -15.23
N PRO A 40 -2.85 -18.37 -14.72
CA PRO A 40 -3.12 -17.44 -13.65
C PRO A 40 -4.22 -16.46 -14.07
N THR A 41 -5.27 -16.34 -13.28
CA THR A 41 -6.28 -15.30 -13.47
C THR A 41 -5.86 -14.01 -12.75
N PRO A 42 -6.27 -12.83 -13.25
CA PRO A 42 -6.00 -11.57 -12.58
C PRO A 42 -6.55 -11.55 -11.15
N VAL A 43 -5.76 -10.99 -10.23
CA VAL A 43 -6.17 -10.80 -8.84
C VAL A 43 -7.03 -9.55 -8.74
N ALA A 44 -8.09 -9.58 -7.91
CA ALA A 44 -8.84 -8.38 -7.58
C ALA A 44 -7.91 -7.32 -6.99
N TYR A 45 -7.91 -6.13 -7.61
CA TYR A 45 -7.01 -5.04 -7.26
C TYR A 45 -7.79 -3.75 -7.05
N GLY A 46 -7.79 -3.24 -5.82
CA GLY A 46 -8.41 -1.97 -5.47
C GLY A 46 -7.35 -0.93 -5.16
N PRO A 47 -6.99 -0.04 -6.11
CA PRO A 47 -6.04 1.03 -5.86
C PRO A 47 -6.71 2.28 -5.27
N MET A 48 -6.02 2.97 -4.36
CA MET A 48 -6.33 4.34 -3.97
C MET A 48 -5.07 5.19 -4.13
N PHE A 49 -5.11 6.18 -5.02
CA PHE A 49 -4.00 7.11 -5.20
C PHE A 49 -4.13 8.30 -4.26
N GLY A 50 -3.01 8.73 -3.67
CA GLY A 50 -2.97 10.00 -2.95
C GLY A 50 -1.80 10.14 -2.00
N GLY A 51 -1.50 11.41 -1.68
CA GLY A 51 -0.21 11.83 -1.15
C GLY A 51 0.80 12.08 -2.28
N PRO A 52 1.68 13.09 -2.13
CA PRO A 52 2.70 13.36 -3.13
C PRO A 52 3.79 12.27 -3.13
N PRO A 53 4.26 11.82 -4.30
CA PRO A 53 5.49 11.04 -4.39
C PRO A 53 6.72 11.92 -4.15
N ALA A 54 7.82 11.32 -3.72
CA ALA A 54 9.12 11.98 -3.59
C ALA A 54 10.25 10.92 -3.61
N ASP A 55 11.47 11.35 -3.93
CA ASP A 55 12.65 10.45 -3.92
C ASP A 55 12.95 9.91 -2.51
N THR A 56 12.69 10.71 -1.48
CA THR A 56 12.65 10.27 -0.08
C THR A 56 11.22 10.44 0.42
N LEU A 57 10.61 9.33 0.85
CA LEU A 57 9.20 9.29 1.20
C LEU A 57 9.02 8.55 2.52
N TRP A 58 8.35 9.19 3.47
CA TRP A 58 7.89 8.55 4.69
C TRP A 58 6.50 7.99 4.47
N MET A 59 6.33 6.72 4.82
CA MET A 59 5.07 6.00 4.71
C MET A 59 4.59 5.56 6.09
N ARG A 60 3.28 5.61 6.31
CA ARG A 60 2.66 5.22 7.57
C ARG A 60 1.38 4.45 7.30
N LEU A 61 1.25 3.33 8.02
CA LEU A 61 0.01 2.59 8.17
C LEU A 61 -0.43 2.73 9.62
N SER A 62 -1.67 3.15 9.85
CA SER A 62 -2.30 3.13 11.17
C SER A 62 -3.40 2.09 11.20
N TYR A 63 -3.39 1.28 12.26
CA TYR A 63 -4.39 0.25 12.53
C TYR A 63 -5.39 0.78 13.56
N HIS A 64 -6.67 0.54 13.31
CA HIS A 64 -7.74 0.77 14.26
C HIS A 64 -8.66 -0.46 14.30
N ALA A 65 -8.94 -0.95 15.51
CA ALA A 65 -9.91 -2.02 15.73
C ALA A 65 -11.26 -1.39 16.08
N ASP A 66 -12.20 -1.39 15.14
CA ASP A 66 -13.58 -1.00 15.42
C ASP A 66 -14.31 -2.18 16.05
N THR A 67 -14.25 -2.26 17.37
CA THR A 67 -14.92 -3.31 18.16
C THR A 67 -16.44 -3.18 18.17
N ALA A 68 -16.98 -1.99 17.89
CA ALA A 68 -18.43 -1.79 17.81
C ALA A 68 -19.02 -2.42 16.54
N ARG A 69 -18.24 -2.46 15.44
CA ARG A 69 -18.65 -3.04 14.16
C ARG A 69 -18.03 -4.40 13.84
N ASN A 70 -17.14 -4.91 14.71
CA ASN A 70 -16.32 -6.09 14.46
C ASN A 70 -15.45 -5.96 13.20
N GLU A 71 -14.88 -4.76 13.01
CA GLU A 71 -14.08 -4.41 11.84
C GLU A 71 -12.63 -4.07 12.19
N THR A 72 -11.76 -4.23 11.21
CA THR A 72 -10.40 -3.72 11.23
C THR A 72 -10.25 -2.66 10.14
N GLU A 73 -9.72 -1.50 10.52
CA GLU A 73 -9.43 -0.40 9.63
C GLU A 73 -7.92 -0.20 9.52
N VAL A 74 -7.43 -0.12 8.28
CA VAL A 74 -6.04 0.26 7.99
C VAL A 74 -6.05 1.53 7.16
N ARG A 75 -5.48 2.60 7.70
CA ARG A 75 -5.36 3.90 7.04
C ARG A 75 -3.94 4.16 6.60
N ALA A 76 -3.79 4.69 5.38
CA ALA A 76 -2.51 5.12 4.84
C ALA A 76 -2.29 6.62 4.99
N ALA A 77 -1.02 7.00 5.17
CA ALA A 77 -0.54 8.37 5.04
C ALA A 77 0.89 8.39 4.52
N THR A 78 1.23 9.46 3.80
CA THR A 78 2.61 9.73 3.36
C THR A 78 3.06 11.13 3.73
N SER A 79 4.37 11.31 3.75
CA SER A 79 5.02 12.59 4.04
C SER A 79 6.32 12.69 3.26
N THR A 80 6.66 13.89 2.79
CA THR A 80 7.92 14.19 2.08
C THR A 80 8.92 14.92 2.97
N ASP A 81 8.57 15.20 4.23
CA ASP A 81 9.44 15.84 5.23
C ASP A 81 9.48 15.07 6.57
N GLY A 82 8.74 13.97 6.69
CA GLY A 82 8.60 13.18 7.91
C GLY A 82 7.76 13.82 9.01
N VAL A 83 7.29 15.05 8.81
CA VAL A 83 6.61 15.88 9.82
C VAL A 83 5.14 16.12 9.46
N ARG A 84 4.87 16.53 8.22
CA ARG A 84 3.53 16.82 7.71
C ARG A 84 3.01 15.62 6.94
N TRP A 85 1.87 15.10 7.36
CA TRP A 85 1.30 13.88 6.83
C TRP A 85 0.07 14.17 5.99
N THR A 86 0.08 13.67 4.76
CA THR A 86 -1.10 13.63 3.90
C THR A 86 -1.75 12.27 4.06
N HIS A 87 -2.99 12.26 4.53
CA HIS A 87 -3.77 11.03 4.62
C HIS A 87 -4.31 10.66 3.23
N THR A 88 -4.26 9.37 2.94
CA THR A 88 -4.78 8.79 1.70
C THR A 88 -6.15 8.16 1.99
N GLY A 89 -6.30 6.85 1.83
CA GLY A 89 -7.53 6.11 2.09
C GLY A 89 -7.49 5.19 3.31
N VAL A 90 -8.63 4.57 3.58
CA VAL A 90 -8.84 3.55 4.62
C VAL A 90 -9.40 2.29 3.94
N TRP A 91 -8.83 1.13 4.29
CA TRP A 91 -9.45 -0.17 4.00
C TRP A 91 -10.08 -0.73 5.27
N THR A 92 -11.38 -1.00 5.21
CA THR A 92 -12.15 -1.67 6.27
C THR A 92 -12.35 -3.14 5.93
N LEU A 93 -12.26 -4.00 6.95
CA LEU A 93 -12.29 -5.45 6.83
C LEU A 93 -13.05 -6.08 7.98
N PRO A 94 -13.55 -7.31 7.81
CA PRO A 94 -13.85 -8.16 8.95
C PRO A 94 -12.62 -8.25 9.88
N THR A 95 -12.86 -8.33 11.18
CA THR A 95 -11.79 -8.41 12.19
C THR A 95 -10.71 -9.43 11.80
N VAL A 96 -9.46 -8.97 11.69
CA VAL A 96 -8.29 -9.82 11.44
C VAL A 96 -7.42 -9.93 12.69
N SER A 97 -7.04 -11.15 13.07
CA SER A 97 -6.35 -11.38 14.35
C SER A 97 -4.83 -11.17 14.30
N ARG A 98 -4.21 -11.17 13.12
CA ARG A 98 -2.75 -11.01 12.95
C ARG A 98 -2.39 -10.34 11.62
N LEU A 99 -2.13 -9.04 11.66
CA LEU A 99 -1.48 -8.33 10.55
C LEU A 99 0.04 -8.55 10.58
N ARG A 100 0.63 -8.72 9.40
CA ARG A 100 2.08 -8.73 9.20
C ARG A 100 2.45 -7.51 8.38
N ILE A 101 3.62 -6.94 8.65
CA ILE A 101 4.20 -5.84 7.89
C ILE A 101 5.53 -6.28 7.30
N GLY A 102 5.81 -5.85 6.07
CA GLY A 102 7.05 -6.11 5.37
C GLY A 102 7.40 -4.95 4.44
N LEU A 103 8.68 -4.85 4.09
CA LEU A 103 9.19 -3.90 3.10
C LEU A 103 9.43 -4.66 1.80
N VAL A 104 9.02 -4.08 0.67
CA VAL A 104 9.10 -4.73 -0.63
C VAL A 104 9.54 -3.75 -1.72
N ALA A 105 10.41 -4.22 -2.60
CA ALA A 105 10.71 -3.62 -3.91
C ALA A 105 10.41 -4.68 -4.97
N GLN A 106 9.62 -4.35 -5.99
CA GLN A 106 9.13 -5.32 -6.95
C GLN A 106 8.93 -4.70 -8.34
N ASN A 107 8.40 -5.51 -9.26
CA ASN A 107 7.94 -5.17 -10.61
C ASN A 107 8.99 -5.19 -11.73
N THR A 108 10.22 -4.73 -11.53
CA THR A 108 11.22 -4.72 -12.62
C THR A 108 12.62 -5.02 -12.10
N ALA A 109 13.36 -5.87 -12.82
CA ALA A 109 14.75 -6.18 -12.49
C ALA A 109 15.60 -4.90 -12.50
N GLY A 110 16.46 -4.75 -11.50
CA GLY A 110 17.30 -3.56 -11.34
C GLY A 110 16.62 -2.36 -10.66
N ALA A 111 15.30 -2.42 -10.38
CA ALA A 111 14.66 -1.42 -9.54
C ALA A 111 15.15 -1.55 -8.09
N VAL A 112 15.72 -0.46 -7.54
CA VAL A 112 16.24 -0.43 -6.17
C VAL A 112 15.38 0.52 -5.33
N ALA A 113 14.86 0.02 -4.21
CA ALA A 113 14.33 0.85 -3.13
C ALA A 113 15.26 0.74 -1.93
N ARG A 114 15.56 1.88 -1.29
CA ARG A 114 16.32 1.92 -0.04
C ARG A 114 15.38 2.22 1.11
N PHE A 115 15.48 1.44 2.17
CA PHE A 115 14.68 1.61 3.38
C PHE A 115 15.62 1.88 4.53
N ASP A 116 15.63 3.13 5.02
CA ASP A 116 16.51 3.52 6.13
C ASP A 116 16.06 2.88 7.45
N TYR A 117 14.75 2.79 7.67
CA TYR A 117 14.19 2.16 8.85
C TYR A 117 12.72 1.76 8.66
N VAL A 118 12.30 0.79 9.47
CA VAL A 118 10.89 0.55 9.80
C VAL A 118 10.72 0.71 11.30
N ARG A 119 9.67 1.40 11.72
CA ARG A 119 9.34 1.60 13.14
C ARG A 119 7.88 1.24 13.36
N THR A 120 7.62 0.54 14.45
CA THR A 120 6.27 0.30 14.96
C THR A 120 6.09 1.09 16.24
N TYR A 121 4.89 1.63 16.41
CA TYR A 121 4.50 2.37 17.59
C TYR A 121 3.25 1.69 18.16
N ARG A 122 3.16 1.63 19.49
CA ARG A 122 1.90 1.32 20.16
C ARG A 122 1.20 2.66 20.42
N GLY A 123 -0.03 2.75 19.95
CA GLY A 123 -0.96 3.83 20.32
C GLY A 123 -1.56 3.56 21.69
#